data_AF-M6QHT0-F1
#
_entry.id   AF-M6QHT0-F1
#
_cell.length_a   1.000
_cell.length_b   1.000
_cell.length_c   1.000
_cell.angle_alpha   90.00
_cell.angle_beta   90.00
_cell.angle_gamma   90.00
#
_symmetry.space_group_name_H-M   'P 1'
#
loop_
_entity.id
_entity.type
_entity.pdbx_description
1 polymer ?
#
loop_
_entity_poly.entity_id
_entity_poly.type
_entity_poly.pdbx_seq_one_letter_code
_entity_poly.pdbx_strand_id
1 'polypeptide(L)'
;MKKKIALGCMLFFVFFCKEENKEAPKQETPVKEEKVQNMNTERVFNGVYSMDDIHLMKEVFGIQSKFKDYCLRIDQKANVVELGIVEGKVYKGKIVEKDSESVTIEINGKSQKYFIVKYTSIIGNETFALMTEGYSEKKSDGSWNMDSSVGEVASMQTISECIAMMKDSLELQYHEEDHGVPKKK
;
A
#
# COMPACT_ATOMS: atom_id res chain seq x y z
N MET A 1 13.71 -7.87 74.27
CA MET A 1 12.26 -7.91 74.57
C MET A 1 11.55 -8.28 73.27
N LYS A 2 11.25 -9.57 73.02
CA LYS A 2 9.92 -10.21 73.12
C LYS A 2 8.75 -9.31 72.65
N LYS A 3 8.16 -9.63 71.49
CA LYS A 3 6.78 -10.12 71.36
C LYS A 3 6.58 -10.80 69.99
N LYS A 4 6.03 -12.02 70.06
CA LYS A 4 5.49 -12.85 68.97
C LYS A 4 4.02 -12.51 68.76
N ILE A 5 3.46 -12.93 67.62
CA ILE A 5 2.14 -13.54 67.33
C ILE A 5 1.89 -13.25 65.82
N ALA A 6 1.95 -14.17 64.86
CA ALA A 6 1.32 -15.49 64.65
C ALA A 6 -0.17 -15.43 64.28
N LEU A 7 -0.61 -16.41 63.46
CA LEU A 7 -1.93 -16.68 62.85
C LEU A 7 -2.20 -15.85 61.58
N GLY A 8 -2.59 -16.41 60.44
CA GLY A 8 -3.22 -17.69 60.05
C GLY A 8 -3.99 -17.35 58.76
N CYS A 9 -4.20 -18.17 57.74
CA CYS A 9 -4.25 -19.61 57.66
C CYS A 9 -3.78 -20.08 56.28
N MET A 10 -3.05 -21.17 56.33
CA MET A 10 -2.83 -22.14 55.27
C MET A 10 -4.17 -22.76 54.80
N LEU A 11 -4.18 -23.22 53.55
CA LEU A 11 -4.98 -24.33 52.99
C LEU A 11 -6.40 -24.04 52.48
N PHE A 12 -6.52 -24.02 51.15
CA PHE A 12 -7.60 -24.71 50.44
C PHE A 12 -7.02 -25.43 49.21
N PHE A 13 -6.58 -26.67 49.42
CA PHE A 13 -6.62 -27.71 48.38
C PHE A 13 -8.00 -28.37 48.49
N VAL A 14 -8.76 -28.54 47.41
CA VAL A 14 -9.11 -29.84 46.79
C VAL A 14 -9.92 -29.64 45.50
N PHE A 15 -9.37 -30.12 44.38
CA PHE A 15 -9.98 -30.93 43.32
C PHE A 15 -11.45 -30.72 42.89
N PHE A 16 -11.63 -30.40 41.60
CA PHE A 16 -12.49 -31.21 40.73
C PHE A 16 -11.80 -31.44 39.37
N CYS A 17 -11.46 -32.70 39.12
CA CYS A 17 -11.13 -33.22 37.81
C CYS A 17 -12.33 -33.04 36.88
N LYS A 18 -12.12 -32.53 35.66
CA LYS A 18 -12.74 -33.13 34.48
C LYS A 18 -11.87 -32.87 33.25
N GLU A 19 -10.94 -33.79 33.06
CA GLU A 19 -10.38 -34.11 31.76
C GLU A 19 -11.45 -34.94 31.04
N GLU A 20 -12.09 -34.37 30.03
CA GLU A 20 -12.71 -35.16 28.96
C GLU A 20 -12.61 -34.38 27.65
N ASN A 21 -11.85 -34.99 26.77
CA ASN A 21 -11.39 -34.58 25.46
C ASN A 21 -12.54 -34.58 24.46
N LYS A 22 -12.91 -33.43 23.86
CA LYS A 22 -13.51 -33.34 22.52
C LYS A 22 -13.19 -32.00 21.84
N GLU A 23 -12.40 -32.11 20.79
CA GLU A 23 -12.45 -31.34 19.54
C GLU A 23 -12.48 -29.80 19.61
N ALA A 24 -11.35 -29.21 19.23
CA ALA A 24 -11.31 -27.85 18.67
C ALA A 24 -12.21 -27.78 17.41
N PRO A 25 -12.75 -26.59 17.08
CA PRO A 25 -12.02 -25.85 16.05
C PRO A 25 -11.98 -24.33 16.22
N LYS A 26 -10.85 -23.80 15.74
CA LYS A 26 -10.65 -22.48 15.13
C LYS A 26 -11.01 -21.27 15.98
N GLN A 27 -10.01 -20.87 16.76
CA GLN A 27 -9.64 -19.48 16.97
C GLN A 27 -9.86 -18.68 15.67
N GLU A 28 -10.92 -17.87 15.64
CA GLU A 28 -11.09 -16.84 14.62
C GLU A 28 -9.84 -15.97 14.66
N THR A 29 -9.17 -15.92 13.52
CA THR A 29 -7.99 -15.11 13.31
C THR A 29 -8.39 -13.66 13.63
N PRO A 30 -7.63 -12.91 14.46
CA PRO A 30 -7.88 -11.48 14.54
C PRO A 30 -7.63 -10.95 13.13
N VAL A 31 -8.70 -10.49 12.49
CA VAL A 31 -8.63 -9.72 11.24
C VAL A 31 -7.63 -8.63 11.52
N LYS A 32 -6.48 -8.73 10.85
CA LYS A 32 -5.40 -7.75 10.90
C LYS A 32 -6.07 -6.43 10.54
N GLU A 33 -6.29 -5.56 11.54
CA GLU A 33 -6.80 -4.22 11.32
C GLU A 33 -5.94 -3.64 10.19
N GLU A 34 -6.58 -3.44 9.05
CA GLU A 34 -5.99 -2.77 7.91
C GLU A 34 -5.53 -1.44 8.48
N LYS A 35 -4.21 -1.27 8.61
CA LYS A 35 -3.61 -0.08 9.20
C LYS A 35 -3.78 1.03 8.18
N VAL A 36 -5.01 1.53 8.08
CA VAL A 36 -5.42 2.66 7.27
C VAL A 36 -4.37 3.72 7.48
N GLN A 37 -3.69 4.10 6.39
CA GLN A 37 -2.74 5.20 6.44
C GLN A 37 -3.45 6.36 7.13
N ASN A 38 -2.93 6.80 8.28
CA ASN A 38 -3.46 7.97 8.97
C ASN A 38 -3.12 9.18 8.09
N MET A 39 -4.04 9.51 7.18
CA MET A 39 -3.95 10.67 6.32
C MET A 39 -4.17 11.90 7.20
N ASN A 40 -3.12 12.36 7.88
CA ASN A 40 -3.11 13.73 8.34
C ASN A 40 -3.42 14.60 7.12
N THR A 41 -4.42 15.46 7.26
CA THR A 41 -5.06 16.32 6.23
C THR A 41 -4.12 17.27 5.47
N GLU A 42 -2.82 17.20 5.71
CA GLU A 42 -1.80 17.92 4.97
C GLU A 42 -1.55 17.21 3.63
N ARG A 43 -1.66 17.94 2.51
CA ARG A 43 -1.24 17.48 1.18
C ARG A 43 0.28 17.24 1.20
N VAL A 44 0.71 16.08 1.65
CA VAL A 44 2.13 15.70 1.67
C VAL A 44 2.30 14.40 0.92
N PHE A 45 3.27 14.38 0.02
CA PHE A 45 3.68 13.16 -0.67
C PHE A 45 4.40 12.25 0.32
N ASN A 46 3.64 11.51 1.13
CA ASN A 46 4.11 10.50 2.05
C ASN A 46 3.24 9.25 1.87
N GLY A 47 3.54 8.48 0.84
CA GLY A 47 2.71 7.34 0.49
C GLY A 47 3.37 6.41 -0.50
N VAL A 48 2.75 5.24 -0.62
CA VAL A 48 2.95 4.34 -1.75
C VAL A 48 1.78 4.56 -2.70
N TYR A 49 2.08 4.63 -3.98
CA TYR A 49 1.13 4.85 -5.06
C TYR A 49 1.18 3.65 -5.99
N SER A 50 0.01 3.10 -6.33
CA SER A 50 -0.13 2.16 -7.45
C SER A 50 -0.17 2.99 -8.73
N MET A 51 0.69 2.65 -9.69
CA MET A 51 0.87 3.40 -10.92
C MET A 51 0.40 2.57 -12.09
N ASP A 52 -0.47 3.16 -12.92
CA ASP A 52 -1.25 2.43 -13.91
C ASP A 52 -0.83 2.85 -15.35
N ASP A 53 0.48 2.85 -15.67
CA ASP A 53 0.93 2.83 -17.07
C ASP A 53 2.42 2.48 -17.26
N ILE A 54 2.67 1.47 -18.10
CA ILE A 54 4.01 1.07 -18.57
C ILE A 54 4.76 2.18 -19.32
N HIS A 55 4.04 3.06 -20.03
CA HIS A 55 4.68 4.10 -20.85
C HIS A 55 5.49 5.04 -19.98
N LEU A 56 4.98 5.43 -18.81
CA LEU A 56 5.73 6.26 -17.88
C LEU A 56 6.98 5.55 -17.37
N MET A 57 6.86 4.29 -16.96
CA MET A 57 8.02 3.52 -16.48
C MET A 57 9.13 3.37 -17.55
N LYS A 58 8.74 3.05 -18.78
CA LYS A 58 9.69 2.80 -19.88
C LYS A 58 10.23 4.08 -20.48
N GLU A 59 9.36 5.03 -20.82
CA GLU A 59 9.73 6.23 -21.56
C GLU A 59 10.40 7.26 -20.66
N VAL A 60 9.92 7.41 -19.43
CA VAL A 60 10.48 8.38 -18.47
C VAL A 60 11.71 7.79 -17.80
N PHE A 61 11.59 6.64 -17.15
CA PHE A 61 12.67 6.10 -16.31
C PHE A 61 13.59 5.09 -17.00
N GLY A 62 13.30 4.72 -18.25
CA GLY A 62 14.10 3.75 -18.99
C GLY A 62 14.01 2.32 -18.43
N ILE A 63 12.99 2.02 -17.63
CA ILE A 63 12.82 0.74 -16.96
C ILE A 63 11.95 -0.18 -17.83
N GLN A 64 12.47 -1.35 -18.17
CA GLN A 64 11.71 -2.38 -18.88
C GLN A 64 11.15 -3.40 -17.88
N SER A 65 9.84 -3.60 -17.93
CA SER A 65 9.12 -4.65 -17.21
C SER A 65 8.17 -5.36 -18.18
N LYS A 66 7.81 -6.60 -17.86
CA LYS A 66 6.75 -7.33 -18.55
C LYS A 66 5.37 -6.86 -18.12
N PHE A 67 5.28 -6.25 -16.95
CA PHE A 67 4.04 -5.77 -16.35
C PHE A 67 3.91 -4.27 -16.56
N LYS A 68 2.66 -3.81 -16.69
CA LYS A 68 2.39 -2.40 -16.87
C LYS A 68 2.40 -1.65 -15.55
N ASP A 69 1.88 -2.31 -14.52
CA ASP A 69 1.67 -1.70 -13.23
C ASP A 69 2.94 -1.75 -12.40
N TYR A 70 3.16 -0.69 -11.64
CA TYR A 70 4.31 -0.57 -10.75
C TYR A 70 3.94 0.26 -9.53
N CYS A 71 4.74 0.13 -8.46
CA CYS A 71 4.56 0.91 -7.25
C CYS A 71 5.56 2.04 -7.21
N LEU A 72 5.11 3.23 -6.84
CA LEU A 72 5.97 4.37 -6.57
C LEU A 72 5.81 4.80 -5.12
N ARG A 73 6.89 4.88 -4.37
CA ARG A 73 6.89 5.41 -3.01
C ARG A 73 7.59 6.75 -3.02
N ILE A 74 6.90 7.75 -2.49
CA ILE A 74 7.45 9.08 -2.25
C ILE A 74 7.18 9.41 -0.79
N ASP A 75 8.24 9.70 -0.05
CA ASP A 75 8.18 10.18 1.32
C ASP A 75 9.02 11.44 1.44
N GLN A 76 8.36 12.59 1.43
CA GLN A 76 9.00 13.89 1.54
C GLN A 76 9.61 14.13 2.92
N LYS A 77 9.09 13.49 3.97
CA LYS A 77 9.59 13.63 5.34
C LYS A 77 10.87 12.83 5.54
N ALA A 78 10.89 11.58 5.05
CA ALA A 78 12.06 10.71 5.10
C ALA A 78 13.03 10.91 3.92
N ASN A 79 12.66 11.74 2.94
CA ASN A 79 13.38 11.96 1.69
C ASN A 79 13.65 10.64 0.92
N VAL A 80 12.61 9.82 0.80
CA VAL A 80 12.69 8.50 0.14
C VAL A 80 11.94 8.55 -1.18
N VAL A 81 12.57 8.01 -2.23
CA VAL A 81 11.93 7.69 -3.52
C VAL A 81 12.32 6.26 -3.88
N GLU A 82 11.33 5.41 -4.08
CA GLU A 82 11.52 4.01 -4.48
C GLU A 82 10.48 3.65 -5.54
N LEU A 83 10.90 3.01 -6.63
CA LEU A 83 10.01 2.46 -7.64
C LEU A 83 10.16 0.94 -7.63
N GLY A 84 9.06 0.24 -7.42
CA GLY A 84 9.01 -1.21 -7.36
C GLY A 84 8.22 -1.80 -8.51
N ILE A 85 8.77 -2.84 -9.14
CA ILE A 85 8.08 -3.58 -10.22
C ILE A 85 7.73 -4.99 -9.76
N VAL A 86 6.73 -5.59 -10.43
CA VAL A 86 6.22 -6.94 -10.13
C VAL A 86 7.33 -8.00 -10.16
N GLU A 87 8.37 -7.86 -10.98
CA GLU A 87 9.52 -8.77 -10.98
C GLU A 87 10.37 -8.74 -9.69
N GLY A 88 10.00 -7.92 -8.70
CA GLY A 88 10.67 -7.84 -7.40
C GLY A 88 11.91 -6.95 -7.41
N LYS A 89 12.15 -6.21 -8.48
CA LYS A 89 13.22 -5.19 -8.53
C LYS A 89 12.70 -3.88 -7.94
N VAL A 90 13.56 -3.23 -7.16
CA VAL A 90 13.30 -1.90 -6.59
C VAL A 90 14.40 -0.94 -7.04
N TYR A 91 14.00 0.16 -7.64
CA TYR A 91 14.86 1.24 -8.12
C TYR A 91 14.81 2.38 -7.11
N LYS A 92 15.97 2.78 -6.61
CA LYS A 92 16.07 3.92 -5.70
C LYS A 92 16.23 5.20 -6.49
N GLY A 93 15.51 6.22 -6.07
CA GLY A 93 15.60 7.56 -6.62
C GLY A 93 15.95 8.59 -5.57
N LYS A 94 15.73 9.85 -5.94
CA LYS A 94 15.84 11.00 -5.03
C LYS A 94 14.79 12.05 -5.38
N ILE A 95 14.42 12.87 -4.42
CA ILE A 95 13.66 14.09 -4.65
C ILE A 95 14.65 15.17 -5.11
N VAL A 96 14.38 15.78 -6.27
CA VAL A 96 15.20 16.85 -6.84
C VAL A 96 14.61 18.22 -6.50
N GLU A 97 13.29 18.34 -6.61
CA GLU A 97 12.56 19.57 -6.30
C GLU A 97 11.24 19.21 -5.62
N LYS A 98 10.76 20.10 -4.76
CA LYS A 98 9.44 19.95 -4.13
C LYS A 98 8.83 21.31 -3.82
N ASP A 99 7.52 21.38 -3.95
CA ASP A 99 6.69 22.46 -3.44
C ASP A 99 5.44 21.85 -2.77
N SER A 100 4.46 22.68 -2.44
CA SER A 100 3.23 22.25 -1.74
C SER A 100 2.29 21.41 -2.59
N GLU A 101 2.42 21.43 -3.92
CA GLU A 101 1.47 20.78 -4.84
C GLU A 101 2.15 19.74 -5.73
N SER A 102 3.48 19.74 -5.77
CA SER A 102 4.26 18.92 -6.68
C SER A 102 5.59 18.46 -6.11
N VAL A 103 6.08 17.36 -6.68
CA VAL A 103 7.39 16.79 -6.39
C VAL A 103 8.05 16.37 -7.69
N THR A 104 9.29 16.78 -7.90
CA THR A 104 10.12 16.27 -8.98
C THR A 104 11.04 15.21 -8.40
N ILE A 105 10.90 13.98 -8.88
CA ILE A 105 11.76 12.85 -8.52
C ILE A 105 12.71 12.53 -9.66
N GLU A 106 13.85 11.93 -9.34
CA GLU A 106 14.78 11.38 -10.31
C GLU A 106 15.08 9.91 -10.02
N ILE A 107 14.95 9.07 -11.03
CA ILE A 107 15.31 7.64 -11.01
C ILE A 107 16.10 7.37 -12.29
N ASN A 108 17.23 6.64 -12.18
CA ASN A 108 18.13 6.37 -13.31
C ASN A 108 18.59 7.62 -14.07
N GLY A 109 18.78 8.76 -13.38
CA GLY A 109 19.18 10.02 -14.02
C GLY A 109 18.09 10.67 -14.88
N LYS A 110 16.84 10.20 -14.77
CA LYS A 110 15.68 10.74 -15.46
C LYS A 110 14.70 11.32 -14.45
N SER A 111 14.26 12.55 -14.70
CA SER A 111 13.40 13.28 -13.80
C SER A 111 11.95 13.28 -14.26
N GLN A 112 11.03 13.17 -13.30
CA GLN A 112 9.60 13.31 -13.53
C GLN A 112 8.99 14.19 -12.45
N LYS A 113 8.17 15.15 -12.87
CA LYS A 113 7.37 15.97 -11.98
C LYS A 113 6.00 15.35 -11.80
N TYR A 114 5.58 15.17 -10.56
CA TYR A 114 4.26 14.71 -10.19
C TYR A 114 3.54 15.80 -9.41
N PHE A 115 2.24 15.93 -9.63
CA PHE A 115 1.34 16.77 -8.85
C PHE A 115 0.45 15.89 -8.00
N ILE A 116 0.18 16.29 -6.75
CA ILE A 116 -0.73 15.58 -5.87
C ILE A 116 -2.09 16.26 -5.89
N VAL A 117 -3.13 15.50 -6.22
CA VAL A 117 -4.50 15.99 -6.27
C VAL A 117 -5.32 15.27 -5.23
N LYS A 118 -5.98 16.04 -4.36
CA LYS A 118 -6.94 15.51 -3.39
C LYS A 118 -8.28 15.30 -4.09
N TYR A 119 -8.89 14.14 -3.91
CA TYR A 119 -10.22 13.84 -4.44
C TYR A 119 -11.03 13.00 -3.45
N THR A 120 -12.33 12.93 -3.67
CA THR A 120 -13.22 12.04 -2.92
C THR A 120 -13.37 10.75 -3.71
N SER A 121 -12.93 9.64 -3.13
CA SER A 121 -13.10 8.30 -3.69
C SER A 121 -14.58 7.92 -3.84
N ILE A 122 -14.86 6.87 -4.60
CA ILE A 122 -16.22 6.35 -4.84
C ILE A 122 -16.93 5.99 -3.52
N ILE A 123 -16.18 5.58 -2.49
CA ILE A 123 -16.69 5.23 -1.16
C ILE A 123 -16.81 6.44 -0.21
N GLY A 124 -16.60 7.66 -0.71
CA GLY A 124 -16.78 8.91 0.04
C GLY A 124 -15.59 9.35 0.88
N ASN A 125 -14.50 8.60 0.90
CA ASN A 125 -13.29 8.98 1.63
C ASN A 125 -12.42 9.92 0.80
N GLU A 126 -11.88 10.97 1.43
CA GLU A 126 -10.86 11.80 0.81
C GLU A 126 -9.55 11.01 0.68
N THR A 127 -8.96 11.05 -0.51
CA THR A 127 -7.69 10.39 -0.83
C THR A 127 -6.92 11.23 -1.86
N PHE A 128 -5.79 10.72 -2.33
CA PHE A 128 -4.89 11.43 -3.23
C PHE A 128 -4.56 10.61 -4.48
N ALA A 129 -4.40 11.31 -5.59
CA ALA A 129 -3.89 10.77 -6.84
C ALA A 129 -2.66 11.57 -7.30
N LEU A 130 -1.84 10.94 -8.12
CA LEU A 130 -0.74 11.56 -8.82
C LEU A 130 -1.17 11.92 -10.24
N MET A 131 -0.78 13.12 -10.65
CA MET A 131 -0.92 13.65 -12.00
C MET A 131 0.46 14.01 -12.55
N THR A 132 0.62 13.97 -13.86
CA THR A 132 1.84 14.47 -14.51
C THR A 132 1.53 15.21 -15.80
N GLU A 133 2.32 16.24 -16.08
CA GLU A 133 2.28 16.89 -17.39
C GLU A 133 2.76 15.94 -18.48
N GLY A 134 2.19 16.08 -19.68
CA GLY A 134 2.48 15.22 -20.83
C GLY A 134 1.71 13.90 -20.87
N TYR A 135 1.01 13.54 -19.79
CA TYR A 135 0.13 12.36 -19.74
C TYR A 135 -1.26 12.73 -19.21
N SER A 136 -1.32 13.31 -18.01
CA SER A 136 -2.60 13.69 -17.40
C SER A 136 -3.20 14.89 -18.12
N GLU A 137 -4.50 14.86 -18.33
CA GLU A 137 -5.24 15.90 -19.03
C GLU A 137 -5.64 17.00 -18.04
N LYS A 138 -5.44 18.26 -18.43
CA LYS A 138 -6.06 19.41 -17.77
C LYS A 138 -7.32 19.81 -18.51
N LYS A 139 -8.41 20.01 -17.77
CA LYS A 139 -9.66 20.58 -18.27
C LYS A 139 -9.46 22.06 -18.60
N SER A 140 -10.41 22.63 -19.33
CA SER A 140 -10.41 24.04 -19.73
C SER A 140 -10.37 25.03 -18.56
N ASP A 141 -10.79 24.62 -17.37
CA ASP A 141 -10.75 25.42 -16.14
C ASP A 141 -9.42 25.31 -15.38
N GLY A 142 -8.46 24.53 -15.91
CA GLY A 142 -7.15 24.28 -15.30
C GLY A 142 -7.13 23.15 -14.27
N SER A 143 -8.28 22.54 -13.93
CA SER A 143 -8.35 21.37 -13.06
C SER A 143 -7.89 20.11 -13.79
N TRP A 144 -7.40 19.12 -13.04
CA TRP A 144 -7.00 17.83 -13.60
C TRP A 144 -8.21 16.96 -13.92
N ASN A 145 -8.14 16.22 -15.03
CA ASN A 145 -9.05 15.13 -15.32
C ASN A 145 -8.65 13.91 -14.51
N MET A 146 -9.46 13.54 -13.51
CA MET A 146 -9.14 12.43 -12.59
C MET A 146 -9.06 11.08 -13.30
N ASP A 147 -9.77 10.91 -14.41
CA ASP A 147 -9.72 9.69 -15.24
C ASP A 147 -8.38 9.53 -15.97
N SER A 148 -7.50 10.53 -15.90
CA SER A 148 -6.16 10.54 -16.47
C SER A 148 -5.05 10.60 -15.40
N SER A 149 -5.37 10.14 -14.18
CA SER A 149 -4.37 9.96 -13.13
C SER A 149 -3.30 8.96 -13.58
N VAL A 150 -2.07 9.18 -13.12
CA VAL A 150 -0.95 8.26 -13.36
C VAL A 150 -0.77 7.24 -12.25
N GLY A 151 -1.41 7.50 -11.12
CA GLY A 151 -1.43 6.58 -10.01
C GLY A 151 -2.25 7.10 -8.86
N GLU A 152 -2.66 6.19 -8.00
CA GLU A 152 -3.49 6.45 -6.84
C GLU A 152 -2.79 5.96 -5.58
N VAL A 153 -3.09 6.58 -4.44
CA VAL A 153 -2.56 6.10 -3.16
C VAL A 153 -2.97 4.64 -2.96
N ALA A 154 -1.98 3.77 -2.80
CA ALA A 154 -2.17 2.40 -2.39
C ALA A 154 -2.41 2.34 -0.87
N SER A 155 -3.20 1.37 -0.41
CA SER A 155 -3.40 1.15 1.04
C SER A 155 -2.14 0.65 1.77
N MET A 156 -1.10 0.32 1.01
CA MET A 156 0.17 -0.25 1.48
C MET A 156 1.10 0.81 2.05
N GLN A 157 1.91 0.42 3.03
CA GLN A 157 2.91 1.32 3.65
C GLN A 157 4.29 1.17 3.00
N THR A 158 4.52 0.06 2.29
CA THR A 158 5.82 -0.25 1.68
C THR A 158 5.69 -0.70 0.22
N ILE A 159 6.77 -0.51 -0.55
CA ILE A 159 6.89 -1.03 -1.92
C ILE A 159 6.71 -2.55 -1.96
N SER A 160 7.25 -3.27 -0.97
CA SER A 160 7.15 -4.74 -0.95
C SER A 160 5.71 -5.22 -0.81
N GLU A 161 4.92 -4.59 0.04
CA GLU A 161 3.49 -4.90 0.20
C GLU A 161 2.71 -4.59 -1.08
N CYS A 162 2.98 -3.45 -1.70
CA CYS A 162 2.33 -3.03 -2.95
C CYS A 162 2.65 -3.99 -4.11
N ILE A 163 3.92 -4.40 -4.26
CA ILE A 163 4.33 -5.43 -5.24
C ILE A 163 3.63 -6.77 -4.97
N ALA A 164 3.56 -7.20 -3.71
CA ALA A 164 2.90 -8.46 -3.35
C ALA A 164 1.42 -8.43 -3.73
N MET A 165 0.71 -7.33 -3.43
CA MET A 165 -0.70 -7.21 -3.82
C MET A 165 -0.89 -7.22 -5.34
N MET A 166 -0.04 -6.52 -6.11
CA MET A 166 -0.12 -6.54 -7.58
C MET A 166 0.07 -7.95 -8.14
N LYS A 167 0.99 -8.74 -7.56
CA LYS A 167 1.18 -10.15 -7.94
C LYS A 167 -0.08 -10.98 -7.69
N ASP A 168 -0.62 -10.89 -6.48
CA ASP A 168 -1.81 -11.64 -6.10
C ASP A 168 -3.00 -11.28 -7.01
N SER A 169 -3.18 -9.99 -7.32
CA SER A 169 -4.23 -9.52 -8.23
C SER A 169 -4.08 -10.07 -9.65
N LEU A 170 -2.85 -10.09 -10.16
CA LEU A 170 -2.54 -10.62 -11.47
C LEU A 170 -2.77 -12.15 -11.52
N GLU A 171 -2.35 -12.89 -10.50
CA GLU A 171 -2.59 -14.35 -10.42
C GLU A 171 -4.09 -14.68 -10.42
N LEU A 172 -4.90 -13.89 -9.72
CA LEU A 172 -6.36 -14.03 -9.74
C LEU A 172 -6.96 -13.81 -11.13
N GLN A 173 -6.49 -12.79 -11.87
CA GLN A 173 -6.93 -12.55 -13.26
C GLN A 173 -6.65 -13.76 -14.15
N TYR A 174 -5.46 -14.35 -14.07
CA TYR A 174 -5.12 -15.56 -14.84
C TYR A 174 -6.00 -16.77 -14.48
N HIS A 175 -6.36 -16.92 -13.19
CA HIS A 175 -7.23 -18.01 -12.77
C HIS A 175 -8.68 -17.84 -13.21
N GLU A 176 -9.21 -16.61 -13.21
CA GLU A 176 -10.58 -16.34 -13.71
C GLU A 176 -10.71 -16.57 -15.22
N GLU A 177 -9.71 -16.20 -16.01
CA GLU A 177 -9.69 -16.43 -17.47
C GLU A 177 -9.72 -17.93 -17.83
N ASP A 178 -9.06 -18.79 -17.04
CA ASP A 178 -9.03 -20.23 -17.24
C ASP A 178 -10.36 -20.94 -16.91
N HIS A 179 -11.25 -20.28 -16.15
CA HIS A 179 -12.58 -20.79 -15.84
C HIS A 179 -13.63 -20.46 -16.91
N GLY A 180 -13.29 -19.64 -17.92
CA GLY A 180 -14.20 -19.18 -18.98
C GLY A 180 -14.27 -20.04 -20.25
N VAL A 181 -13.37 -21.01 -20.44
CA VAL A 181 -13.33 -21.82 -21.66
C VAL A 181 -13.96 -23.20 -21.41
N PRO A 182 -15.14 -23.53 -22.00
CA PRO A 182 -15.60 -24.90 -22.00
C PRO A 182 -14.59 -25.71 -22.80
N LYS A 183 -13.89 -26.64 -22.14
CA LYS A 183 -13.10 -27.65 -22.84
C LYS A 183 -14.06 -28.41 -23.75
N LYS A 184 -13.97 -28.17 -25.06
CA LYS A 184 -14.70 -28.94 -26.08
C LYS A 184 -14.38 -30.42 -25.83
N LYS A 185 -15.42 -31.20 -25.50
CA LYS A 185 -15.38 -32.66 -25.51
C LYS A 185 -15.28 -33.17 -26.94
#